data_AF-A0AAN8ACV0-F1
#
_entry.id   AF-A0AAN8ACV0-F1
#
_cell.length_a   1.000
_cell.length_b   1.000
_cell.length_c   1.000
_cell.angle_alpha   90.00
_cell.angle_beta   90.00
_cell.angle_gamma   90.00
#
_symmetry.space_group_name_H-M   'P 1'
#
loop_
_entity.id
_entity.type
_entity.pdbx_description
1 polymer ?
#
loop_
_entity_poly.entity_id
_entity_poly.type
_entity_poly.pdbx_seq_one_letter_code
_entity_poly.pdbx_strand_id
1 'polypeptide(L)'
;MLLSCGGTKECKAFGPGNDMFESTRIIGHNIYMKAQELYGTASEEVTGLLHSAHQWVNMTDVTVQINATHTASTCKPALGHSFAAGTTDGGGDLNFTQGAVEGDPFWDGIRDAVLGEPSNQTQGVSSSQTHPVQHWRDELASAVASSDRGRSDHHGRLCVCGRRSWRDDHHVGEEATRSRQTGAAVGGCVQGLGGCDRGLSNIYTHYITTFEEYQVQRYEGASTIYGPHTLSAYLQKYRGLARAIAQDRVSELPVGPEPPFFEKLFNLLAPPNADRTPVNTSFGDVLEQVFPVYRPGDVVSVTFVAGNPRNSGDIRDTTFVTVEIHDNRTNTWEVVYTDASWETRFHWLKGSFQRSNATVDWFIPPAAPSGSYRIKHFGRFKEKKNVFKPYEGTSDVFTVTDSFYYQ
;
A
#
# COMPACT_ATOMS: atom_id res chain seq x y z
N MET A 1 -9.23 -21.46 17.19
CA MET A 1 -8.03 -22.28 16.94
C MET A 1 -6.87 -21.34 16.66
N LEU A 2 -5.92 -21.24 17.59
CA LEU A 2 -4.68 -20.48 17.41
C LEU A 2 -3.81 -21.30 16.43
N LEU A 3 -3.66 -20.81 15.20
CA LEU A 3 -2.80 -21.44 14.20
C LEU A 3 -1.34 -21.11 14.55
N SER A 4 -0.68 -21.99 15.30
CA SER A 4 0.77 -21.99 15.48
C SER A 4 1.34 -23.35 15.04
N CYS A 5 1.61 -23.48 13.75
CA CYS A 5 2.37 -24.63 13.24
C CYS A 5 3.86 -24.33 13.37
N GLY A 6 4.50 -24.72 14.48
CA GLY A 6 5.96 -24.66 14.63
C GLY A 6 6.59 -23.26 14.76
N GLY A 7 5.78 -22.19 14.76
CA GLY A 7 6.22 -20.79 14.83
C GLY A 7 5.44 -19.92 13.84
N THR A 8 5.41 -18.60 14.04
CA THR A 8 4.67 -17.68 13.14
C THR A 8 5.29 -17.56 11.76
N LYS A 9 6.60 -17.79 11.63
CA LYS A 9 7.31 -17.78 10.36
C LYS A 9 6.90 -18.93 9.42
N GLU A 10 6.56 -20.10 9.98
CA GLU A 10 6.16 -21.28 9.20
C GLU A 10 4.66 -21.31 8.90
N CYS A 11 3.86 -20.51 9.61
CA CYS A 11 2.42 -20.40 9.41
C CYS A 11 2.08 -19.38 8.31
N LYS A 12 2.19 -19.78 7.04
CA LYS A 12 1.96 -18.91 5.88
C LYS A 12 0.67 -19.25 5.13
N ALA A 13 -0.05 -18.23 4.68
CA ALA A 13 -1.13 -18.36 3.71
C ALA A 13 -0.57 -18.31 2.29
N PHE A 14 -1.18 -19.06 1.37
CA PHE A 14 -0.81 -19.09 -0.04
C PHE A 14 -1.96 -18.59 -0.91
N GLY A 15 -1.61 -17.89 -1.98
CA GLY A 15 -2.56 -17.45 -3.00
C GLY A 15 -3.04 -18.60 -3.89
N PRO A 16 -4.00 -18.33 -4.80
CA PRO A 16 -4.61 -19.36 -5.64
C PRO A 16 -3.77 -19.82 -6.84
N GLY A 17 -2.68 -19.12 -7.16
CA GLY A 17 -1.81 -19.44 -8.31
C GLY A 17 -0.68 -20.41 -7.94
N ASN A 18 0.00 -20.94 -8.96
CA ASN A 18 1.19 -21.78 -8.79
C ASN A 18 2.37 -20.99 -8.22
N ASP A 19 2.40 -19.67 -8.45
CA ASP A 19 3.33 -18.74 -7.84
C ASP A 19 2.63 -17.43 -7.41
N MET A 20 3.41 -16.51 -6.85
CA MET A 20 2.87 -15.22 -6.39
C MET A 20 2.48 -14.27 -7.54
N PHE A 21 3.09 -14.40 -8.72
CA PHE A 21 2.73 -13.59 -9.89
C PHE A 21 1.36 -14.04 -10.43
N GLU A 22 1.16 -15.34 -10.58
CA GLU A 22 -0.12 -15.90 -10.98
C GLU A 22 -1.20 -15.62 -9.94
N SER A 23 -0.89 -15.78 -8.65
CA SER A 23 -1.82 -15.41 -7.57
C SER A 23 -2.24 -13.95 -7.66
N THR A 24 -1.28 -13.04 -7.89
CA THR A 24 -1.56 -11.60 -8.04
C THR A 24 -2.42 -11.33 -9.27
N ARG A 25 -2.13 -11.99 -10.40
CA ARG A 25 -2.90 -11.87 -11.64
C ARG A 25 -4.33 -12.36 -11.46
N ILE A 26 -4.55 -13.52 -10.85
CA ILE A 26 -5.88 -14.10 -10.63
C ILE A 26 -6.73 -13.16 -9.76
N ILE A 27 -6.20 -12.72 -8.62
CA ILE A 27 -6.93 -11.84 -7.70
C ILE A 27 -7.21 -10.48 -8.36
N GLY A 28 -6.20 -9.87 -9.00
CA GLY A 28 -6.35 -8.61 -9.72
C GLY A 28 -7.37 -8.71 -10.87
N HIS A 29 -7.34 -9.80 -11.63
CA HIS A 29 -8.28 -10.04 -12.73
C HIS A 29 -9.72 -10.20 -12.23
N ASN A 30 -9.93 -10.94 -11.13
CA ASN A 30 -11.27 -11.09 -10.54
C ASN A 30 -11.86 -9.74 -10.10
N ILE A 31 -11.03 -8.88 -9.48
CA ILE A 31 -11.42 -7.51 -9.10
C ILE A 31 -11.72 -6.67 -10.35
N TYR A 32 -10.85 -6.73 -11.37
CA TYR A 32 -11.04 -6.03 -12.64
C TYR A 32 -12.35 -6.44 -13.33
N MET A 33 -12.63 -7.73 -13.44
CA MET A 33 -13.83 -8.24 -14.08
C MET A 33 -15.09 -7.72 -13.38
N LYS A 34 -15.11 -7.74 -12.04
CA LYS A 34 -16.25 -7.19 -11.30
C LYS A 34 -16.36 -5.68 -11.46
N ALA A 35 -15.24 -4.95 -11.44
CA ALA A 35 -15.25 -3.50 -11.66
C ALA A 35 -15.73 -3.14 -13.08
N GLN A 36 -15.31 -3.89 -14.10
CA GLN A 36 -15.73 -3.70 -15.49
C GLN A 36 -17.22 -4.01 -15.67
N GLU A 37 -17.71 -5.09 -15.06
CA GLU A 37 -19.14 -5.42 -15.03
C GLU A 37 -19.95 -4.26 -14.44
N LEU A 38 -19.60 -3.82 -13.22
CA LEU A 38 -20.28 -2.73 -12.52
C LEU A 38 -20.21 -1.41 -13.30
N TYR A 39 -19.08 -1.12 -13.96
CA TYR A 39 -18.92 0.06 -14.81
C TYR A 39 -19.82 0.00 -16.04
N GLY A 40 -19.90 -1.16 -16.70
CA GLY A 40 -20.72 -1.34 -17.90
C GLY A 40 -22.23 -1.32 -17.63
N THR A 41 -22.66 -1.72 -16.42
CA THR A 41 -24.08 -1.72 -16.02
C THR A 41 -24.48 -0.48 -15.20
N ALA A 42 -23.59 0.47 -14.97
CA ALA A 42 -23.88 1.64 -14.16
C ALA A 42 -25.01 2.48 -14.79
N SER A 43 -26.12 2.63 -14.07
CA SER A 43 -27.29 3.40 -14.52
C SER A 43 -27.62 4.59 -13.62
N GLU A 44 -27.09 4.62 -12.40
CA GLU A 44 -27.33 5.67 -11.43
C GLU A 44 -26.36 6.83 -11.65
N GLU A 45 -26.89 7.99 -12.03
CA GLU A 45 -26.11 9.22 -12.17
C GLU A 45 -25.85 9.83 -10.79
N VAL A 46 -24.59 10.19 -10.52
CA VAL A 46 -24.22 10.92 -9.31
C VAL A 46 -24.48 12.42 -9.52
N THR A 47 -25.52 12.95 -8.90
CA THR A 47 -25.87 14.38 -8.94
C THR A 47 -25.74 15.05 -7.57
N GLY A 48 -25.71 16.39 -7.55
CA GLY A 48 -25.70 17.18 -6.31
C GLY A 48 -24.44 18.02 -6.09
N LEU A 49 -24.49 18.86 -5.05
CA LEU A 49 -23.44 19.77 -4.63
C LEU A 49 -22.31 19.05 -3.92
N LEU A 50 -21.07 19.38 -4.27
CA LEU A 50 -19.87 18.87 -3.64
C LEU A 50 -19.59 19.61 -2.32
N HIS A 51 -19.54 18.86 -1.22
CA HIS A 51 -19.14 19.35 0.09
C HIS A 51 -17.90 18.61 0.60
N SER A 52 -17.12 19.25 1.46
CA SER A 52 -15.97 18.64 2.14
C SER A 52 -15.85 19.12 3.58
N ALA A 53 -15.49 18.25 4.52
CA ALA A 53 -15.11 18.62 5.89
C ALA A 53 -13.83 17.91 6.33
N HIS A 54 -12.97 18.63 7.06
CA HIS A 54 -11.66 18.19 7.53
C HIS A 54 -11.44 18.62 8.98
N GLN A 55 -10.67 17.84 9.75
CA GLN A 55 -10.22 18.21 11.08
C GLN A 55 -8.91 17.51 11.48
N TRP A 56 -7.94 18.24 12.02
CA TRP A 56 -6.83 17.60 12.74
C TRP A 56 -7.29 17.16 14.14
N VAL A 57 -6.90 15.95 14.56
CA VAL A 57 -7.33 15.40 15.85
C VAL A 57 -6.14 14.85 16.61
N ASN A 58 -5.99 15.30 17.86
CA ASN A 58 -5.08 14.65 18.78
C ASN A 58 -5.70 13.32 19.27
N MET A 59 -5.42 12.23 18.55
CA MET A 59 -5.94 10.89 18.89
C MET A 59 -5.39 10.33 20.19
N THR A 60 -4.38 10.94 20.80
CA THR A 60 -3.88 10.56 22.13
C THR A 60 -4.84 10.93 23.26
N ASP A 61 -5.76 11.87 23.04
CA ASP A 61 -6.61 12.46 24.08
C ASP A 61 -8.03 12.73 23.57
N VAL A 62 -8.71 11.68 23.12
CA VAL A 62 -10.10 11.74 22.69
C VAL A 62 -10.98 11.04 23.71
N THR A 63 -11.85 11.80 24.37
CA THR A 63 -12.94 11.25 25.17
C THR A 63 -14.03 10.70 24.25
N VAL A 64 -14.39 9.44 24.46
CA VAL A 64 -15.40 8.70 23.73
C VAL A 64 -16.60 8.44 24.63
N GLN A 65 -17.79 8.84 24.19
CA GLN A 65 -19.05 8.48 24.84
C GLN A 65 -19.44 7.04 24.44
N ILE A 66 -19.37 6.10 25.40
CA ILE A 66 -19.78 4.70 25.17
C ILE A 66 -21.29 4.57 25.37
N ASN A 67 -21.81 5.17 26.44
CA ASN A 67 -23.25 5.30 26.70
C ASN A 67 -23.52 6.57 27.50
N ALA A 68 -24.80 6.88 27.79
CA ALA A 68 -25.21 8.11 28.47
C ALA A 68 -24.54 8.39 29.82
N THR A 69 -23.95 7.39 30.46
CA THR A 69 -23.34 7.48 31.80
C THR A 69 -21.86 7.12 31.82
N HIS A 70 -21.33 6.52 30.75
CA HIS A 70 -19.97 6.00 30.70
C HIS A 70 -19.20 6.58 29.52
N THR A 71 -18.05 7.16 29.86
CA THR A 71 -17.06 7.64 28.90
C THR A 71 -15.78 6.85 29.03
N ALA A 72 -15.10 6.64 27.91
CA ALA A 72 -13.74 6.14 27.86
C ALA A 72 -12.84 7.19 27.19
N SER A 73 -11.53 6.95 27.18
CA SER A 73 -10.57 7.80 26.47
C SER A 73 -9.64 6.95 25.61
N THR A 74 -9.16 7.53 24.52
CA THR A 74 -8.03 6.98 23.78
C THR A 74 -6.73 7.14 24.56
N CYS A 75 -5.66 6.54 24.04
CA CYS A 75 -4.40 6.38 24.76
C CYS A 75 -3.23 6.92 23.94
N LYS A 76 -2.06 7.05 24.58
CA LYS A 76 -0.81 7.29 23.84
C LYS A 76 -0.52 6.13 22.89
N PRO A 77 0.05 6.39 21.71
CA PRO A 77 0.31 5.37 20.71
C PRO A 77 1.28 4.31 21.23
N ALA A 78 0.90 3.04 21.10
CA ALA A 78 1.72 1.93 21.52
C ALA A 78 1.43 0.65 20.71
N LEU A 79 2.43 -0.21 20.57
CA LEU A 79 2.33 -1.48 19.84
C LEU A 79 2.41 -2.66 20.80
N GLY A 80 1.43 -3.56 20.73
CA GLY A 80 1.40 -4.79 21.54
C GLY A 80 2.40 -5.85 21.05
N HIS A 81 2.71 -6.86 21.87
CA HIS A 81 3.66 -7.94 21.51
C HIS A 81 3.29 -8.65 20.18
N SER A 82 2.00 -8.89 19.93
CA SER A 82 1.55 -9.54 18.68
C SER A 82 1.84 -8.72 17.42
N PHE A 83 2.22 -7.44 17.51
CA PHE A 83 2.74 -6.68 16.37
C PHE A 83 4.03 -7.32 15.83
N ALA A 84 4.94 -7.76 16.71
CA ALA A 84 6.19 -8.40 16.30
C ALA A 84 5.98 -9.83 15.73
N ALA A 85 4.76 -10.38 15.84
CA ALA A 85 4.42 -11.70 15.31
C ALA A 85 4.16 -11.70 13.79
N GLY A 86 3.85 -10.54 13.21
CA GLY A 86 3.40 -10.45 11.82
C GLY A 86 2.06 -11.15 11.56
N THR A 87 1.75 -11.40 10.29
CA THR A 87 0.52 -12.11 9.85
C THR A 87 0.86 -13.37 9.07
N THR A 88 -0.17 -14.11 8.65
CA THR A 88 -0.01 -15.24 7.73
C THR A 88 0.49 -14.82 6.35
N ASP A 89 0.40 -13.53 6.00
CA ASP A 89 0.92 -12.97 4.74
C ASP A 89 2.40 -12.58 4.85
N GLY A 90 2.93 -12.56 6.08
CA GLY A 90 4.31 -12.19 6.41
C GLY A 90 4.56 -12.30 7.91
N GLY A 91 5.07 -13.46 8.34
CA GLY A 91 5.36 -13.74 9.74
C GLY A 91 6.58 -12.96 10.24
N GLY A 92 6.59 -12.62 11.52
CA GLY A 92 7.72 -11.94 12.17
C GLY A 92 8.93 -12.84 12.40
N ASP A 93 10.11 -12.25 12.47
CA ASP A 93 11.39 -12.96 12.61
C ASP A 93 11.79 -13.27 14.06
N LEU A 94 11.11 -12.69 15.05
CA LEU A 94 11.48 -12.77 16.47
C LEU A 94 10.66 -13.81 17.27
N ASN A 95 10.02 -14.75 16.58
CA ASN A 95 9.24 -15.86 17.15
C ASN A 95 8.09 -15.45 18.10
N PHE A 96 7.60 -14.21 17.99
CA PHE A 96 6.36 -13.79 18.65
C PHE A 96 5.16 -14.52 18.03
N THR A 97 4.15 -14.80 18.84
CA THR A 97 2.87 -15.38 18.40
C THR A 97 1.73 -14.36 18.51
N GLN A 98 0.76 -14.44 17.60
CA GLN A 98 -0.46 -13.64 17.72
C GLN A 98 -1.33 -14.11 18.89
N GLY A 99 -2.11 -13.20 19.46
CA GLY A 99 -3.00 -13.48 20.60
C GLY A 99 -2.32 -13.30 21.96
N ALA A 100 -1.13 -12.69 22.01
CA ALA A 100 -0.42 -12.42 23.25
C ALA A 100 -1.13 -11.29 24.04
N VAL A 101 -1.91 -11.68 25.05
CA VAL A 101 -2.57 -10.76 25.98
C VAL A 101 -1.70 -10.44 27.21
N GLU A 102 -0.76 -11.32 27.55
CA GLU A 102 0.22 -11.13 28.62
C GLU A 102 1.60 -10.75 28.05
N GLY A 103 2.40 -10.01 28.83
CA GLY A 103 3.77 -9.64 28.49
C GLY A 103 4.75 -10.81 28.67
N ASP A 104 5.91 -10.71 28.01
CA ASP A 104 7.02 -11.64 28.21
C ASP A 104 8.13 -10.93 29.02
N PRO A 105 8.53 -11.43 30.20
CA PRO A 105 9.49 -10.76 31.07
C PRO A 105 10.84 -10.46 30.41
N PHE A 106 11.27 -11.30 29.46
CA PHE A 106 12.53 -11.09 28.74
C PHE A 106 12.40 -9.90 27.77
N TRP A 107 11.32 -9.85 26.98
CA TRP A 107 11.06 -8.74 26.07
C TRP A 107 10.72 -7.43 26.79
N ASP A 108 10.00 -7.52 27.91
CA ASP A 108 9.73 -6.37 28.77
C ASP A 108 11.03 -5.79 29.34
N GLY A 109 11.94 -6.63 29.82
CA GLY A 109 13.26 -6.19 30.29
C GLY A 109 14.12 -5.52 29.20
N ILE A 110 14.08 -6.03 27.97
CA ILE A 110 14.77 -5.40 26.83
C ILE A 110 14.16 -4.03 26.50
N ARG A 111 12.82 -3.95 26.45
CA ARG A 111 12.11 -2.68 26.23
C ARG A 111 12.51 -1.66 27.30
N ASP A 112 12.46 -2.05 28.57
CA ASP A 112 12.70 -1.14 29.68
C ASP A 112 14.16 -0.65 29.70
N ALA A 113 15.12 -1.52 29.36
CA ALA A 113 16.52 -1.16 29.27
C ALA A 113 16.85 -0.23 28.07
N VAL A 114 16.16 -0.39 26.94
CA VAL A 114 16.49 0.35 25.69
C VAL A 114 15.64 1.61 25.51
N LEU A 115 14.35 1.54 25.85
CA LEU A 115 13.34 2.58 25.60
C LEU A 115 12.79 3.21 26.88
N GLY A 116 12.99 2.58 28.04
CA GLY A 116 12.43 2.99 29.33
C GLY A 116 11.09 2.33 29.65
N GLU A 117 10.75 2.30 30.93
CA GLU A 117 9.50 1.71 31.43
C GLU A 117 8.24 2.47 30.94
N PRO A 118 7.19 1.77 30.47
CA PRO A 118 5.94 2.40 30.09
C PRO A 118 5.24 3.11 31.24
N SER A 119 4.64 4.26 30.96
CA SER A 119 3.85 4.99 31.98
C SER A 119 2.54 4.26 32.31
N ASN A 120 2.03 4.43 33.54
CA ASN A 120 0.77 3.82 34.00
C ASN A 120 -0.45 4.11 33.10
N GLN A 121 -0.46 5.27 32.43
CA GLN A 121 -1.51 5.63 31.44
C GLN A 121 -1.51 4.72 30.20
N THR A 122 -0.38 4.09 29.89
CA THR A 122 -0.20 3.21 28.73
C THR A 122 -0.34 1.73 29.14
N GLN A 123 0.11 1.38 30.34
CA GLN A 123 -0.01 0.01 30.88
C GLN A 123 -1.46 -0.43 31.13
N GLY A 124 -2.37 0.50 31.48
CA GLY A 124 -3.79 0.19 31.71
C GLY A 124 -4.60 -0.19 30.46
N VAL A 125 -3.95 -0.22 29.29
CA VAL A 125 -4.60 -0.31 27.97
C VAL A 125 -4.22 -1.60 27.25
N SER A 126 -3.00 -2.12 27.48
CA SER A 126 -2.65 -3.54 27.38
C SER A 126 -1.30 -3.82 28.07
N SER A 127 -1.17 -5.00 28.68
CA SER A 127 -0.05 -5.42 29.53
C SER A 127 1.31 -5.60 28.84
N SER A 128 1.39 -5.40 27.51
CA SER A 128 2.45 -5.97 26.69
C SER A 128 2.86 -5.02 25.55
N GLN A 129 3.23 -3.78 25.87
CA GLN A 129 3.48 -2.73 24.87
C GLN A 129 4.95 -2.34 24.71
N THR A 130 5.35 -1.98 23.49
CA THR A 130 6.60 -1.25 23.16
C THR A 130 6.28 0.13 22.60
N HIS A 131 7.08 1.13 22.97
CA HIS A 131 6.88 2.53 22.59
C HIS A 131 7.69 2.90 21.34
N PRO A 132 7.05 3.33 20.24
CA PRO A 132 7.69 4.26 19.34
C PRO A 132 7.77 5.62 20.06
N VAL A 133 8.99 6.08 20.36
CA VAL A 133 9.23 7.43 20.90
C VAL A 133 8.93 8.44 19.80
N GLN A 134 7.67 8.85 19.66
CA GLN A 134 7.29 10.10 18.98
C GLN A 134 5.83 10.45 19.28
N HIS A 135 5.60 11.72 19.63
CA HIS A 135 4.26 12.29 19.79
C HIS A 135 3.59 12.38 18.41
N TRP A 136 2.77 11.40 18.07
CA TRP A 136 1.96 11.43 16.86
C TRP A 136 0.74 12.36 17.07
N ARG A 137 0.59 13.34 16.18
CA ARG A 137 -0.62 14.16 16.05
C ARG A 137 -1.28 13.74 14.75
N ASP A 138 -2.54 13.34 14.81
CA ASP A 138 -3.19 12.72 13.66
C ASP A 138 -3.99 13.72 12.85
N GLU A 139 -4.02 13.45 11.55
CA GLU A 139 -4.86 14.14 10.60
C GLU A 139 -6.07 13.28 10.25
N LEU A 140 -7.27 13.65 10.73
CA LEU A 140 -8.51 13.01 10.31
C LEU A 140 -9.13 13.81 9.17
N ALA A 141 -8.75 13.47 7.93
CA ALA A 141 -9.10 14.30 6.80
C ALA A 141 -10.14 13.69 5.83
N SER A 142 -11.16 14.52 5.55
CA SER A 142 -12.02 14.56 4.36
C SER A 142 -13.20 13.57 4.30
N ALA A 143 -14.37 14.03 4.72
CA ALA A 143 -15.65 13.51 4.23
C ALA A 143 -16.08 14.34 3.01
N VAL A 144 -16.24 13.71 1.85
CA VAL A 144 -16.74 14.38 0.63
C VAL A 144 -18.15 13.87 0.37
N ALA A 145 -19.13 14.76 0.27
CA ALA A 145 -20.51 14.38 0.00
C ALA A 145 -21.06 15.15 -1.21
N SER A 146 -21.76 14.44 -2.09
CA SER A 146 -22.64 15.04 -3.09
C SER A 146 -24.07 15.05 -2.55
N SER A 147 -24.75 16.21 -2.55
CA SER A 147 -26.15 16.31 -2.13
C SER A 147 -27.00 17.14 -3.11
N ASP A 148 -28.11 16.57 -3.57
CA ASP A 148 -29.13 17.28 -4.33
C ASP A 148 -30.37 17.47 -3.44
N ARG A 149 -30.90 18.69 -3.31
CA ARG A 149 -32.03 19.01 -2.40
C ARG A 149 -33.37 18.42 -2.87
N GLY A 150 -33.42 17.82 -4.06
CA GLY A 150 -34.65 17.35 -4.72
C GLY A 150 -34.78 15.84 -4.97
N ARG A 151 -33.77 15.01 -4.69
CA ARG A 151 -33.83 13.54 -4.84
C ARG A 151 -33.21 12.83 -3.64
N SER A 152 -33.73 11.64 -3.37
CA SER A 152 -33.36 10.78 -2.22
C SER A 152 -31.94 10.21 -2.29
N ASP A 153 -31.29 10.24 -3.45
CA ASP A 153 -30.01 9.56 -3.63
C ASP A 153 -28.84 10.50 -3.34
N HIS A 154 -27.96 10.09 -2.44
CA HIS A 154 -26.76 10.84 -2.09
C HIS A 154 -25.55 9.90 -2.10
N HIS A 155 -24.38 10.41 -2.50
CA HIS A 155 -23.12 9.67 -2.47
C HIS A 155 -22.11 10.37 -1.56
N GLY A 156 -21.56 9.64 -0.60
CA GLY A 156 -20.58 10.13 0.37
C GLY A 156 -19.33 9.27 0.40
N ARG A 157 -18.16 9.91 0.39
CA ARG A 157 -16.86 9.25 0.57
C ARG A 157 -16.30 9.59 1.94
N LEU A 158 -15.81 8.56 2.64
CA LEU A 158 -15.14 8.69 3.92
C LEU A 158 -13.67 8.27 3.76
N CYS A 159 -12.74 9.19 4.02
CA CYS A 159 -11.32 8.89 4.02
C CYS A 159 -10.86 8.57 5.45
N VAL A 160 -10.24 7.40 5.61
CA VAL A 160 -9.80 6.87 6.91
C VAL A 160 -8.30 6.60 6.93
N CYS A 161 -7.68 7.03 8.03
CA CYS A 161 -6.26 6.84 8.29
C CYS A 161 -6.04 5.47 8.92
N GLY A 162 -5.10 4.68 8.39
CA GLY A 162 -4.84 3.29 8.84
C GLY A 162 -5.58 2.20 8.04
N ARG A 163 -5.35 0.93 8.43
CA ARG A 163 -6.04 -0.27 7.90
C ARG A 163 -7.13 -0.70 8.88
N ARG A 164 -8.21 -1.29 8.37
CA ARG A 164 -9.37 -1.71 9.16
C ARG A 164 -9.61 -3.21 9.05
N SER A 165 -10.18 -3.81 10.09
CA SER A 165 -10.78 -5.14 10.00
C SER A 165 -12.08 -5.07 9.18
N TRP A 166 -12.49 -6.19 8.60
CA TRP A 166 -13.72 -6.29 7.80
C TRP A 166 -14.98 -5.86 8.59
N ARG A 167 -15.05 -6.15 9.89
CA ARG A 167 -16.17 -5.71 10.75
C ARG A 167 -16.16 -4.20 10.98
N ASP A 168 -15.00 -3.56 10.97
CA ASP A 168 -14.88 -2.12 11.13
C ASP A 168 -15.39 -1.38 9.90
N ASP A 169 -15.07 -1.87 8.70
CA ASP A 169 -15.60 -1.31 7.45
C ASP A 169 -17.14 -1.40 7.43
N HIS A 170 -17.71 -2.50 7.92
CA HIS A 170 -19.16 -2.64 8.06
C HIS A 170 -19.76 -1.66 9.09
N HIS A 171 -19.18 -1.57 10.30
CA HIS A 171 -19.69 -0.68 11.34
C HIS A 171 -19.57 0.79 10.95
N VAL A 172 -18.47 1.21 10.31
CA VAL A 172 -18.29 2.60 9.88
C VAL A 172 -19.24 2.94 8.74
N GLY A 173 -19.43 2.04 7.77
CA GLY A 173 -20.44 2.20 6.72
C GLY A 173 -21.87 2.28 7.27
N GLU A 174 -22.26 1.37 8.17
CA GLU A 174 -23.58 1.38 8.81
C GLU A 174 -23.80 2.62 9.69
N GLU A 175 -22.77 3.07 10.41
CA GLU A 175 -22.91 4.14 11.38
C GLU A 175 -22.84 5.54 10.74
N ALA A 176 -22.11 5.69 9.63
CA ALA A 176 -22.22 6.83 8.72
C ALA A 176 -23.64 6.94 8.15
N THR A 177 -24.28 5.81 7.89
CA THR A 177 -25.68 5.74 7.44
C THR A 177 -26.66 6.06 8.57
N ARG A 178 -26.44 5.52 9.79
CA ARG A 178 -27.33 5.65 10.96
C ARG A 178 -27.32 7.04 11.60
N SER A 179 -26.15 7.68 11.69
CA SER A 179 -26.01 9.02 12.28
C SER A 179 -26.74 10.11 11.48
N ARG A 180 -26.94 9.87 10.17
CA ARG A 180 -27.73 10.72 9.28
C ARG A 180 -29.24 10.46 9.41
N GLN A 181 -29.66 9.26 9.81
CA GLN A 181 -31.07 8.96 10.12
C GLN A 181 -31.56 9.57 11.44
N THR A 182 -30.69 9.73 12.44
CA THR A 182 -31.04 10.36 13.73
C THR A 182 -31.21 11.89 13.68
N GLY A 183 -31.10 12.51 12.50
CA GLY A 183 -31.47 13.91 12.25
C GLY A 183 -32.97 14.17 12.18
N ALA A 184 -33.82 13.28 12.70
CA ALA A 184 -35.29 13.34 12.62
C ALA A 184 -35.96 14.48 13.43
N ALA A 185 -35.22 15.48 13.89
CA ALA A 185 -35.76 16.71 14.48
C ALA A 185 -35.52 17.97 13.65
N VAL A 186 -34.87 17.87 12.48
CA VAL A 186 -34.78 18.96 11.51
C VAL A 186 -35.18 18.39 10.15
N GLY A 187 -36.31 18.85 9.62
CA GLY A 187 -37.03 18.21 8.52
C GLY A 187 -36.19 17.94 7.25
N GLY A 188 -36.47 16.80 6.62
CA GLY A 188 -35.95 16.40 5.31
C GLY A 188 -35.34 15.00 5.33
N CYS A 189 -36.01 14.02 4.73
CA CYS A 189 -35.57 12.63 4.64
C CYS A 189 -34.21 12.50 3.93
N VAL A 190 -33.20 11.98 4.62
CA VAL A 190 -31.92 11.52 4.05
C VAL A 190 -31.90 10.00 4.17
N GLN A 191 -32.35 9.28 3.14
CA GLN A 191 -32.32 7.81 3.06
C GLN A 191 -31.59 7.39 1.79
N GLY A 192 -30.59 6.49 1.89
CA GLY A 192 -29.94 5.85 0.74
C GLY A 192 -28.57 6.45 0.38
N LEU A 193 -27.53 6.08 1.13
CA LEU A 193 -26.15 6.48 0.88
C LEU A 193 -25.25 5.25 0.81
N GLY A 194 -24.67 4.98 -0.36
CA GLY A 194 -23.51 4.10 -0.48
C GLY A 194 -22.27 4.79 0.08
N GLY A 195 -21.82 4.38 1.27
CA GLY A 195 -20.55 4.83 1.83
C GLY A 195 -19.39 4.12 1.15
N CYS A 196 -18.48 4.87 0.52
CA CYS A 196 -17.21 4.33 0.05
C CYS A 196 -16.10 4.72 1.02
N ASP A 197 -15.57 3.72 1.70
CA ASP A 197 -14.48 3.83 2.66
C ASP A 197 -13.12 3.75 1.94
N ARG A 198 -12.24 4.73 2.19
CA ARG A 198 -10.84 4.69 1.73
C ARG A 198 -9.92 4.49 2.92
N GLY A 199 -9.41 3.27 3.11
CA GLY A 199 -8.28 3.03 4.03
C GLY A 199 -6.98 3.65 3.52
N LEU A 200 -5.96 3.75 4.38
CA LEU A 200 -4.62 4.24 4.05
C LEU A 200 -4.58 5.66 3.44
N SER A 201 -5.42 6.58 3.94
CA SER A 201 -5.49 7.97 3.44
C SER A 201 -4.75 8.95 4.36
N ASN A 202 -4.08 9.96 3.79
CA ASN A 202 -3.40 11.09 4.45
C ASN A 202 -2.21 10.70 5.36
N ILE A 203 -2.47 9.99 6.45
CA ILE A 203 -1.47 9.53 7.42
C ILE A 203 -1.69 8.06 7.77
N TYR A 204 -0.61 7.33 8.07
CA TYR A 204 -0.67 5.93 8.47
C TYR A 204 -0.59 5.78 9.99
N THR A 205 -1.68 5.30 10.60
CA THR A 205 -1.82 5.08 12.06
C THR A 205 -2.00 3.60 12.40
N HIS A 206 -1.35 2.72 11.65
CA HIS A 206 -1.45 1.26 11.80
C HIS A 206 -2.86 0.70 11.55
N TYR A 207 -3.40 -0.10 12.47
CA TYR A 207 -4.69 -0.77 12.36
C TYR A 207 -5.72 -0.11 13.26
N ILE A 208 -6.97 -0.31 12.92
CA ILE A 208 -8.13 -0.06 13.78
C ILE A 208 -8.85 -1.39 13.87
N THR A 209 -9.33 -1.74 15.07
CA THR A 209 -10.13 -2.93 15.35
C THR A 209 -11.33 -2.56 16.20
N THR A 210 -12.38 -3.37 16.15
CA THR A 210 -13.50 -3.30 17.10
C THR A 210 -13.00 -3.53 18.52
N PHE A 211 -13.77 -3.07 19.52
CA PHE A 211 -13.43 -3.30 20.93
C PHE A 211 -13.27 -4.81 21.22
N GLU A 212 -14.14 -5.63 20.64
CA GLU A 212 -14.17 -7.08 20.80
C GLU A 212 -12.97 -7.76 20.13
N GLU A 213 -12.61 -7.34 18.91
CA GLU A 213 -11.43 -7.86 18.21
C GLU A 213 -10.13 -7.44 18.91
N TYR A 214 -10.09 -6.22 19.47
CA TYR A 214 -8.95 -5.73 20.25
C TYR A 214 -8.65 -6.65 21.43
N GLN A 215 -9.67 -7.19 22.12
CA GLN A 215 -9.48 -8.08 23.27
C GLN A 215 -8.75 -9.37 22.90
N VAL A 216 -8.83 -9.82 21.64
CA VAL A 216 -8.16 -11.04 21.18
C VAL A 216 -6.65 -10.81 21.01
N GLN A 217 -6.20 -9.56 20.86
CA GLN A 217 -4.79 -9.19 20.66
C GLN A 217 -4.08 -10.01 19.57
N ARG A 218 -4.75 -10.21 18.44
CA ARG A 218 -4.08 -10.61 17.18
C ARG A 218 -3.21 -9.46 16.64
N TYR A 219 -2.54 -9.66 15.52
CA TYR A 219 -1.65 -8.64 14.95
C TYR A 219 -2.34 -7.27 14.79
N GLU A 220 -3.58 -7.26 14.31
CA GLU A 220 -4.38 -6.05 14.08
C GLU A 220 -4.78 -5.38 15.40
N GLY A 221 -5.18 -6.17 16.41
CA GLY A 221 -5.50 -5.67 17.75
C GLY A 221 -4.29 -5.07 18.45
N ALA A 222 -3.13 -5.72 18.36
CA ALA A 222 -1.86 -5.20 18.89
C ALA A 222 -1.31 -4.00 18.09
N SER A 223 -1.76 -3.84 16.85
CA SER A 223 -1.45 -2.70 15.99
C SER A 223 -2.50 -1.58 16.06
N THR A 224 -3.47 -1.68 16.96
CA THR A 224 -4.46 -0.63 17.23
C THR A 224 -3.91 0.34 18.27
N ILE A 225 -3.14 1.32 17.79
CA ILE A 225 -2.17 2.05 18.61
C ILE A 225 -2.79 2.97 19.67
N TYR A 226 -4.03 3.45 19.49
CA TYR A 226 -4.70 4.36 20.44
C TYR A 226 -5.60 3.63 21.45
N GLY A 227 -5.45 2.31 21.57
CA GLY A 227 -6.15 1.48 22.55
C GLY A 227 -7.49 0.93 22.07
N PRO A 228 -8.26 0.27 22.97
CA PRO A 228 -9.47 -0.48 22.62
C PRO A 228 -10.63 0.38 22.11
N HIS A 229 -10.59 1.69 22.36
CA HIS A 229 -11.63 2.64 21.94
C HIS A 229 -11.25 3.46 20.71
N THR A 230 -10.21 3.04 19.98
CA THR A 230 -9.77 3.69 18.74
C THR A 230 -10.91 3.79 17.73
N LEU A 231 -11.59 2.68 17.42
CA LEU A 231 -12.70 2.67 16.46
C LEU A 231 -13.83 3.62 16.90
N SER A 232 -14.25 3.54 18.16
CA SER A 232 -15.30 4.40 18.70
C SER A 232 -14.93 5.89 18.61
N ALA A 233 -13.65 6.25 18.80
CA ALA A 233 -13.16 7.61 18.60
C ALA A 233 -13.28 8.06 17.14
N TYR A 234 -12.84 7.23 16.17
CA TYR A 234 -13.01 7.51 14.74
C TYR A 234 -14.48 7.69 14.38
N LEU A 235 -15.35 6.78 14.80
CA LEU A 235 -16.80 6.86 14.58
C LEU A 235 -17.39 8.16 15.14
N GLN A 236 -17.02 8.56 16.36
CA GLN A 236 -17.46 9.81 16.97
C GLN A 236 -17.03 11.03 16.13
N LYS A 237 -15.77 11.05 15.66
CA LYS A 237 -15.25 12.16 14.84
C LYS A 237 -15.91 12.22 13.47
N TYR A 238 -16.05 11.08 12.78
CA TYR A 238 -16.72 11.03 11.48
C TYR A 238 -18.19 11.39 11.54
N ARG A 239 -18.91 11.00 12.60
CA ARG A 239 -20.28 11.47 12.84
C ARG A 239 -20.34 12.99 12.99
N GLY A 240 -19.37 13.58 13.68
CA GLY A 240 -19.24 15.03 13.80
C GLY A 240 -19.06 15.72 12.44
N LEU A 241 -18.13 15.23 11.62
CA LEU A 241 -17.89 15.75 10.27
C LEU A 241 -19.12 15.60 9.37
N ALA A 242 -19.74 14.42 9.37
CA ALA A 242 -20.93 14.14 8.58
C ALA A 242 -22.12 15.03 8.98
N ARG A 243 -22.29 15.29 10.28
CA ARG A 243 -23.33 16.21 10.79
C ARG A 243 -23.05 17.65 10.36
N ALA A 244 -21.80 18.10 10.43
CA ALA A 244 -21.43 19.46 10.02
C ALA A 244 -21.67 19.68 8.52
N ILE A 245 -21.37 18.69 7.67
CA ILE A 245 -21.70 18.75 6.24
C ILE A 245 -23.22 18.81 6.04
N ALA A 246 -23.98 17.92 6.69
CA ALA A 246 -25.43 17.87 6.53
C ALA A 246 -26.14 19.14 7.00
N GLN A 247 -25.58 19.84 7.97
CA GLN A 247 -26.14 21.08 8.55
C GLN A 247 -25.58 22.35 7.91
N ASP A 248 -24.68 22.25 6.93
CA ASP A 248 -23.95 23.38 6.33
C ASP A 248 -23.20 24.24 7.37
N ARG A 249 -22.55 23.56 8.33
CA ARG A 249 -21.82 24.15 9.46
C ARG A 249 -20.36 23.71 9.51
N VAL A 250 -19.79 23.36 8.35
CA VAL A 250 -18.38 22.93 8.28
C VAL A 250 -17.44 24.02 8.78
N SER A 251 -17.76 25.30 8.52
CA SER A 251 -17.00 26.45 9.01
C SER A 251 -16.99 26.61 10.53
N GLU A 252 -17.92 25.96 11.24
CA GLU A 252 -17.98 25.96 12.71
C GLU A 252 -17.13 24.86 13.35
N LEU A 253 -16.61 23.90 12.56
CA LEU A 253 -15.77 22.84 13.08
C LEU A 253 -14.42 23.40 13.56
N PRO A 254 -13.91 22.96 14.72
CA PRO A 254 -12.59 23.34 15.14
C PRO A 254 -11.55 22.71 14.22
N VAL A 255 -10.60 23.51 13.74
CA VAL A 255 -9.53 23.07 12.83
C VAL A 255 -8.68 21.97 13.47
N GLY A 256 -8.44 22.06 14.77
CA GLY A 256 -7.61 21.11 15.52
C GLY A 256 -6.12 21.45 15.49
N PRO A 257 -5.27 20.64 16.15
CA PRO A 257 -3.86 20.91 16.26
C PRO A 257 -3.12 20.56 14.96
N GLU A 258 -2.42 21.54 14.38
CA GLU A 258 -1.58 21.32 13.20
C GLU A 258 -0.51 20.24 13.47
N PRO A 259 -0.30 19.29 12.53
CA PRO A 259 0.72 18.27 12.64
C PRO A 259 2.12 18.86 12.43
N PRO A 260 3.16 18.32 13.09
CA PRO A 260 4.52 18.79 12.90
C PRO A 260 5.09 18.37 11.52
N PHE A 261 5.95 19.21 10.95
CA PHE A 261 6.78 18.86 9.79
C PHE A 261 8.24 18.63 10.24
N PHE A 262 8.75 17.41 10.09
CA PHE A 262 10.09 17.06 10.55
C PHE A 262 11.15 17.32 9.47
N GLU A 263 12.02 18.30 9.70
CA GLU A 263 13.12 18.62 8.75
C GLU A 263 14.37 17.74 8.96
N LYS A 264 14.62 17.32 10.20
CA LYS A 264 15.82 16.55 10.58
C LYS A 264 15.54 15.05 10.52
N LEU A 265 15.56 14.51 9.32
CA LEU A 265 15.40 13.07 9.08
C LEU A 265 16.76 12.36 9.11
N PHE A 266 16.81 11.16 9.70
CA PHE A 266 17.98 10.30 9.63
C PHE A 266 17.84 9.29 8.48
N ASN A 267 18.94 8.98 7.81
CA ASN A 267 18.99 7.97 6.77
C ASN A 267 20.19 7.05 7.00
N LEU A 268 19.91 5.80 7.38
CA LEU A 268 20.93 4.77 7.61
C LEU A 268 21.31 4.04 6.33
N LEU A 269 20.63 4.31 5.22
CA LEU A 269 20.94 3.71 3.92
C LEU A 269 22.08 4.49 3.27
N ALA A 270 23.28 3.90 3.28
CA ALA A 270 24.45 4.48 2.63
C ALA A 270 24.19 4.79 1.14
N PRO A 271 24.75 5.90 0.61
CA PRO A 271 24.66 6.23 -0.81
C PRO A 271 25.40 5.17 -1.64
N PRO A 272 24.93 4.85 -2.87
CA PRO A 272 25.64 3.93 -3.74
C PRO A 272 27.04 4.47 -4.08
N ASN A 273 28.02 3.57 -4.16
CA ASN A 273 29.36 3.87 -4.65
C ASN A 273 29.34 4.16 -6.15
N ALA A 274 30.48 4.57 -6.72
CA ALA A 274 30.60 4.71 -8.18
C ALA A 274 30.45 3.34 -8.85
N ASP A 275 29.66 3.25 -9.92
CA ASP A 275 29.47 2.00 -10.65
C ASP A 275 30.68 1.71 -11.53
N ARG A 276 30.95 0.43 -11.78
CA ARG A 276 32.03 -0.03 -12.65
C ARG A 276 31.54 -1.10 -13.61
N THR A 277 32.24 -1.24 -14.73
CA THR A 277 32.00 -2.30 -15.71
C THR A 277 33.06 -3.41 -15.59
N PRO A 278 32.79 -4.60 -16.13
CA PRO A 278 33.84 -5.57 -16.48
C PRO A 278 34.89 -4.97 -17.44
N VAL A 279 36.09 -5.56 -17.46
CA VAL A 279 37.16 -5.13 -18.37
C VAL A 279 36.70 -5.25 -19.82
N ASN A 280 36.98 -4.25 -20.64
CA ASN A 280 36.59 -4.17 -22.06
C ASN A 280 35.07 -4.19 -22.31
N THR A 281 34.26 -3.73 -21.35
CA THR A 281 32.81 -3.54 -21.53
C THR A 281 32.38 -2.14 -21.11
N SER A 282 31.27 -1.67 -21.67
CA SER A 282 30.57 -0.43 -21.35
C SER A 282 29.24 -0.72 -20.67
N PHE A 283 28.68 0.29 -20.00
CA PHE A 283 27.30 0.17 -19.51
C PHE A 283 26.34 0.07 -20.70
N GLY A 284 25.39 -0.86 -20.65
CA GLY A 284 24.49 -1.19 -21.75
C GLY A 284 24.96 -2.36 -22.62
N ASP A 285 26.21 -2.81 -22.50
CA ASP A 285 26.68 -4.00 -23.23
C ASP A 285 25.93 -5.25 -22.76
N VAL A 286 25.60 -6.13 -23.70
CA VAL A 286 24.91 -7.40 -23.43
C VAL A 286 25.91 -8.46 -22.96
N LEU A 287 25.65 -9.06 -21.82
CA LEU A 287 26.41 -10.17 -21.24
C LEU A 287 25.84 -11.53 -21.67
N GLU A 288 24.52 -11.64 -21.72
CA GLU A 288 23.80 -12.84 -22.17
C GLU A 288 22.74 -12.42 -23.17
N GLN A 289 22.92 -12.87 -24.42
CA GLN A 289 22.03 -12.54 -25.53
C GLN A 289 20.78 -13.42 -25.55
N VAL A 290 19.76 -12.90 -26.23
CA VAL A 290 18.53 -13.62 -26.58
C VAL A 290 18.79 -14.75 -27.58
N PHE A 291 17.92 -15.75 -27.60
CA PHE A 291 17.86 -16.72 -28.68
C PHE A 291 17.23 -16.08 -29.94
N PRO A 292 17.55 -16.56 -31.15
CA PRO A 292 17.05 -15.95 -32.38
C PRO A 292 15.56 -16.16 -32.62
N VAL A 293 14.93 -17.18 -32.02
CA VAL A 293 13.53 -17.53 -32.25
C VAL A 293 12.86 -18.00 -30.95
N TYR A 294 11.64 -17.53 -30.72
CA TYR A 294 10.77 -17.89 -29.60
C TYR A 294 9.33 -18.15 -30.06
N ARG A 295 8.54 -18.78 -29.21
CA ARG A 295 7.09 -18.98 -29.38
C ARG A 295 6.29 -18.18 -28.36
N PRO A 296 5.01 -17.87 -28.64
CA PRO A 296 4.10 -17.38 -27.61
C PRO A 296 4.07 -18.33 -26.40
N GLY A 297 4.18 -17.78 -25.20
CA GLY A 297 4.32 -18.52 -23.95
C GLY A 297 5.76 -18.76 -23.49
N ASP A 298 6.77 -18.58 -24.36
CA ASP A 298 8.17 -18.62 -23.96
C ASP A 298 8.56 -17.36 -23.15
N VAL A 299 9.72 -17.43 -22.49
CA VAL A 299 10.33 -16.31 -21.78
C VAL A 299 11.61 -15.90 -22.50
N VAL A 300 11.65 -14.65 -22.96
CA VAL A 300 12.87 -14.02 -23.48
C VAL A 300 13.64 -13.45 -22.30
N SER A 301 14.92 -13.75 -22.19
CA SER A 301 15.80 -13.23 -21.13
C SER A 301 17.05 -12.62 -21.77
N VAL A 302 17.41 -11.41 -21.36
CA VAL A 302 18.64 -10.73 -21.78
C VAL A 302 19.30 -10.05 -20.57
N THR A 303 20.62 -10.19 -20.45
CA THR A 303 21.37 -9.62 -19.32
C THR A 303 22.34 -8.55 -19.81
N PHE A 304 22.29 -7.37 -19.21
CA PHE A 304 23.12 -6.21 -19.54
C PHE A 304 24.11 -5.86 -18.41
N VAL A 305 25.24 -5.25 -18.77
CA VAL A 305 26.08 -4.49 -17.83
C VAL A 305 25.32 -3.25 -17.39
N ALA A 306 25.04 -3.12 -16.10
CA ALA A 306 24.14 -2.11 -15.58
C ALA A 306 24.75 -1.30 -14.41
N GLY A 307 24.36 -0.04 -14.30
CA GLY A 307 24.56 0.79 -13.10
C GLY A 307 23.47 0.56 -12.06
N ASN A 308 23.67 1.04 -10.83
CA ASN A 308 22.67 0.93 -9.77
C ASN A 308 21.38 1.73 -10.09
N PRO A 309 20.16 1.10 -10.05
CA PRO A 309 18.89 1.77 -10.33
C PRO A 309 18.60 2.97 -9.42
N ARG A 310 19.17 3.02 -8.21
CA ARG A 310 19.05 4.18 -7.29
C ARG A 310 19.64 5.47 -7.86
N ASN A 311 20.49 5.38 -8.89
CA ASN A 311 21.03 6.55 -9.60
C ASN A 311 20.00 7.17 -10.56
N SER A 312 18.90 6.48 -10.83
CA SER A 312 17.80 6.90 -11.68
C SER A 312 16.60 7.27 -10.79
N GLY A 313 16.79 8.11 -9.76
CA GLY A 313 15.68 8.53 -8.89
C GLY A 313 14.77 9.62 -9.50
N ASP A 314 15.22 10.24 -10.60
CA ASP A 314 14.59 11.37 -11.30
C ASP A 314 13.64 10.95 -12.44
N ILE A 315 13.73 9.69 -12.91
CA ILE A 315 13.05 9.17 -14.12
C ILE A 315 11.55 8.90 -13.95
N ARG A 316 10.77 9.87 -13.47
CA ARG A 316 9.32 9.71 -13.28
C ARG A 316 8.54 9.44 -14.57
N ASP A 317 9.08 9.88 -15.71
CA ASP A 317 8.41 9.78 -17.03
C ASP A 317 9.16 8.90 -18.03
N THR A 318 10.06 8.01 -17.57
CA THR A 318 10.81 7.10 -18.45
C THR A 318 10.78 5.67 -17.92
N THR A 319 11.30 4.72 -18.69
CA THR A 319 11.29 3.29 -18.37
C THR A 319 12.71 2.72 -18.34
N PHE A 320 12.95 1.70 -17.51
CA PHE A 320 14.19 0.92 -17.54
C PHE A 320 14.23 -0.07 -18.70
N VAL A 321 13.09 -0.40 -19.29
CA VAL A 321 12.96 -1.48 -20.28
C VAL A 321 11.96 -1.10 -21.36
N THR A 322 12.30 -1.36 -22.62
CA THR A 322 11.30 -1.46 -23.69
C THR A 322 11.43 -2.80 -24.40
N VAL A 323 10.28 -3.41 -24.70
CA VAL A 323 10.17 -4.44 -25.74
C VAL A 323 9.61 -3.73 -26.97
N GLU A 324 10.33 -3.86 -28.08
CA GLU A 324 9.99 -3.18 -29.33
C GLU A 324 9.72 -4.20 -30.42
N ILE A 325 8.69 -3.96 -31.24
CA ILE A 325 8.38 -4.72 -32.46
C ILE A 325 8.79 -3.90 -33.69
N HIS A 326 9.31 -4.58 -34.71
CA HIS A 326 9.68 -3.95 -35.97
C HIS A 326 8.49 -3.90 -36.95
N ASP A 327 8.10 -2.70 -37.40
CA ASP A 327 7.18 -2.52 -38.52
C ASP A 327 7.96 -2.51 -39.84
N ASN A 328 7.85 -3.60 -40.62
CA ASN A 328 8.51 -3.74 -41.92
C ASN A 328 8.03 -2.73 -42.98
N ARG A 329 6.82 -2.16 -42.83
CA ARG A 329 6.26 -1.19 -43.79
C ARG A 329 6.89 0.18 -43.64
N THR A 330 7.17 0.60 -42.41
CA THR A 330 7.77 1.90 -42.08
C THR A 330 9.26 1.80 -41.78
N ASN A 331 9.79 0.59 -41.58
CA ASN A 331 11.16 0.32 -41.14
C ASN A 331 11.48 1.01 -39.81
N THR A 332 10.51 0.99 -38.88
CA THR A 332 10.61 1.62 -37.55
C THR A 332 10.34 0.61 -36.43
N TRP A 333 10.86 0.90 -35.25
CA TRP A 333 10.59 0.13 -34.03
C TRP A 333 9.50 0.81 -33.20
N GLU A 334 8.50 0.04 -32.81
CA GLU A 334 7.39 0.48 -31.96
C GLU A 334 7.48 -0.20 -30.59
N VAL A 335 7.35 0.58 -29.51
CA VAL A 335 7.34 0.06 -28.14
C VAL A 335 5.99 -0.61 -27.87
N VAL A 336 6.02 -1.91 -27.55
CA VAL A 336 4.83 -2.71 -27.23
C VAL A 336 4.72 -3.06 -25.75
N TYR A 337 5.85 -3.12 -25.03
CA TYR A 337 5.87 -3.31 -23.58
C TYR A 337 6.94 -2.44 -22.93
N THR A 338 6.71 -2.06 -21.68
CA THR A 338 7.67 -1.34 -20.83
C THR A 338 7.86 -2.07 -19.50
N ASP A 339 8.70 -1.55 -18.60
CA ASP A 339 8.81 -2.04 -17.21
C ASP A 339 7.53 -1.89 -16.35
N ALA A 340 6.50 -1.20 -16.86
CA ALA A 340 5.17 -1.12 -16.24
C ALA A 340 4.23 -2.25 -16.71
N SER A 341 4.59 -2.95 -17.78
CA SER A 341 3.81 -4.07 -18.31
C SER A 341 3.95 -5.32 -17.44
N TRP A 342 2.87 -6.04 -17.20
CA TRP A 342 2.88 -7.26 -16.36
C TRP A 342 3.74 -8.38 -16.96
N GLU A 343 3.91 -8.33 -18.28
CA GLU A 343 4.67 -9.28 -19.08
C GLU A 343 6.18 -9.09 -18.95
N THR A 344 6.67 -7.97 -18.41
CA THR A 344 8.12 -7.72 -18.27
C THR A 344 8.56 -7.82 -16.82
N ARG A 345 9.81 -8.24 -16.61
CA ARG A 345 10.45 -8.21 -15.30
C ARG A 345 11.84 -7.61 -15.43
N PHE A 346 12.19 -6.74 -14.48
CA PHE A 346 13.50 -6.11 -14.39
C PHE A 346 14.19 -6.56 -13.10
N HIS A 347 15.28 -7.31 -13.25
CA HIS A 347 16.06 -7.85 -12.14
C HIS A 347 17.42 -7.16 -12.10
N TRP A 348 17.68 -6.38 -11.06
CA TRP A 348 19.01 -5.83 -10.82
C TRP A 348 19.77 -6.65 -9.77
N LEU A 349 20.98 -7.10 -10.14
CA LEU A 349 21.84 -7.89 -9.26
C LEU A 349 23.16 -7.16 -9.04
N LYS A 350 23.47 -6.93 -7.77
CA LYS A 350 24.76 -6.37 -7.35
C LYS A 350 25.85 -7.43 -7.47
N GLY A 351 26.85 -7.17 -8.30
CA GLY A 351 28.06 -7.98 -8.38
C GLY A 351 29.17 -7.50 -7.43
N SER A 352 30.34 -8.13 -7.57
CA SER A 352 31.56 -7.71 -6.87
C SER A 352 32.20 -6.47 -7.52
N PHE A 353 33.09 -5.81 -6.79
CA PHE A 353 33.90 -4.70 -7.32
C PHE A 353 33.09 -3.53 -7.92
N GLN A 354 31.93 -3.20 -7.34
CA GLN A 354 31.02 -2.14 -7.81
C GLN A 354 30.43 -2.37 -9.21
N ARG A 355 30.45 -3.62 -9.68
CA ARG A 355 29.77 -4.03 -10.91
C ARG A 355 28.36 -4.48 -10.60
N SER A 356 27.47 -4.36 -11.58
CA SER A 356 26.12 -4.92 -11.48
C SER A 356 25.58 -5.29 -12.85
N ASN A 357 24.61 -6.19 -12.84
CA ASN A 357 23.93 -6.67 -14.02
C ASN A 357 22.44 -6.33 -13.91
N ALA A 358 21.81 -6.09 -15.05
CA ALA A 358 20.36 -6.01 -15.17
C ALA A 358 19.89 -7.12 -16.11
N THR A 359 19.06 -8.02 -15.62
CA THR A 359 18.39 -9.04 -16.43
C THR A 359 16.97 -8.58 -16.69
N VAL A 360 16.58 -8.59 -17.95
CA VAL A 360 15.24 -8.27 -18.41
C VAL A 360 14.60 -9.54 -18.94
N ASP A 361 13.48 -9.91 -18.32
CA ASP A 361 12.65 -11.01 -18.79
C ASP A 361 11.39 -10.45 -19.46
N TRP A 362 11.04 -11.00 -20.62
CA TRP A 362 9.75 -10.78 -21.27
C TRP A 362 9.01 -12.10 -21.44
N PHE A 363 7.90 -12.23 -20.72
CA PHE A 363 6.97 -13.35 -20.77
C PHE A 363 6.03 -13.13 -21.96
N ILE A 364 6.31 -13.79 -23.08
CA ILE A 364 5.57 -13.56 -24.33
C ILE A 364 4.12 -13.98 -24.12
N PRO A 365 3.14 -13.06 -24.20
CA PRO A 365 1.75 -13.43 -23.99
C PRO A 365 1.25 -14.33 -25.13
N PRO A 366 0.27 -15.22 -24.87
CA PRO A 366 -0.29 -16.08 -25.91
C PRO A 366 -0.88 -15.33 -27.12
N ALA A 367 -1.25 -14.06 -26.94
CA ALA A 367 -1.79 -13.20 -27.99
C ALA A 367 -0.73 -12.29 -28.65
N ALA A 368 0.56 -12.49 -28.36
CA ALA A 368 1.63 -11.70 -28.96
C ALA A 368 1.64 -11.88 -30.50
N PRO A 369 1.74 -10.80 -31.28
CA PRO A 369 1.90 -10.90 -32.73
C PRO A 369 3.16 -11.69 -33.11
N SER A 370 3.11 -12.40 -34.23
CA SER A 370 4.35 -12.88 -34.85
C SER A 370 5.11 -11.70 -35.45
N GLY A 371 6.43 -11.65 -35.27
CA GLY A 371 7.24 -10.53 -35.74
C GLY A 371 8.67 -10.54 -35.24
N SER A 372 9.44 -9.53 -35.64
CA SER A 372 10.80 -9.31 -35.15
C SER A 372 10.77 -8.32 -33.98
N TYR A 373 11.42 -8.72 -32.89
CA TYR A 373 11.44 -8.01 -31.63
C TYR A 373 12.87 -7.70 -31.19
N ARG A 374 13.01 -6.69 -30.34
CA ARG A 374 14.24 -6.45 -29.57
C ARG A 374 13.89 -5.92 -28.18
N ILE A 375 14.80 -6.10 -27.24
CA ILE A 375 14.69 -5.54 -25.90
C ILE A 375 15.74 -4.44 -25.74
N LYS A 376 15.32 -3.27 -25.26
CA LYS A 376 16.24 -2.22 -24.83
C LYS A 376 16.20 -2.07 -23.32
N HIS A 377 17.37 -1.75 -22.76
CA HIS A 377 17.53 -1.40 -21.37
C HIS A 377 18.06 0.03 -21.25
N PHE A 378 17.51 0.82 -20.35
CA PHE A 378 17.92 2.19 -20.06
C PHE A 378 18.31 2.33 -18.61
N GLY A 379 19.34 3.12 -18.32
CA GLY A 379 19.71 3.39 -16.94
C GLY A 379 20.68 4.54 -16.79
N ARG A 380 21.07 4.80 -15.54
CA ARG A 380 22.13 5.74 -15.20
C ARG A 380 23.18 5.07 -14.35
N PHE A 381 24.44 5.39 -14.61
CA PHE A 381 25.55 4.96 -13.77
C PHE A 381 26.20 6.16 -13.11
N LYS A 382 26.72 5.94 -11.90
CA LYS A 382 27.46 6.93 -11.13
C LYS A 382 28.94 6.82 -11.47
N GLU A 383 29.45 7.79 -12.22
CA GLU A 383 30.87 7.83 -12.60
C GLU A 383 31.75 8.26 -11.41
N LYS A 384 31.34 9.34 -10.74
CA LYS A 384 32.02 9.94 -9.58
C LYS A 384 30.97 10.51 -8.62
N LYS A 385 31.41 11.07 -7.49
CA LYS A 385 30.52 11.68 -6.49
C LYS A 385 29.58 12.70 -7.17
N ASN A 386 28.28 12.43 -7.11
CA ASN A 386 27.19 13.24 -7.66
C ASN A 386 27.23 13.47 -9.19
N VAL A 387 27.94 12.64 -9.95
CA VAL A 387 27.94 12.68 -11.43
C VAL A 387 27.31 11.42 -11.97
N PHE A 388 26.14 11.57 -12.61
CA PHE A 388 25.33 10.47 -13.13
C PHE A 388 25.16 10.59 -14.64
N LYS A 389 25.55 9.55 -15.39
CA LYS A 389 25.48 9.52 -16.85
C LYS A 389 24.46 8.48 -17.33
N PRO A 390 23.63 8.80 -18.33
CA PRO A 390 22.72 7.83 -18.91
C PRO A 390 23.49 6.83 -19.79
N TYR A 391 22.92 5.65 -19.97
CA TYR A 391 23.33 4.66 -20.96
C TYR A 391 22.10 3.92 -21.46
N GLU A 392 22.24 3.30 -22.63
CA GLU A 392 21.26 2.36 -23.17
C GLU A 392 21.97 1.10 -23.68
N GLY A 393 21.28 -0.03 -23.57
CA GLY A 393 21.67 -1.31 -24.14
C GLY A 393 20.55 -1.82 -25.05
N THR A 394 20.91 -2.55 -26.11
CA THR A 394 19.94 -3.15 -27.04
C THR A 394 20.34 -4.60 -27.28
N SER A 395 19.40 -5.54 -27.15
CA SER A 395 19.61 -6.94 -27.50
C SER A 395 19.80 -7.14 -29.01
N ASP A 396 20.23 -8.32 -29.40
CA ASP A 396 20.04 -8.76 -30.78
C ASP A 396 18.54 -8.84 -31.13
N VAL A 397 18.24 -8.76 -32.43
CA VAL A 397 16.88 -8.94 -32.94
C VAL A 397 16.53 -10.43 -32.92
N PHE A 398 15.35 -10.75 -32.42
CA PHE A 398 14.82 -12.10 -32.37
C PHE A 398 13.42 -12.17 -32.96
N THR A 399 12.96 -13.36 -33.34
CA THR A 399 11.65 -13.57 -33.97
C THR A 399 10.72 -14.30 -33.03
N VAL A 400 9.48 -13.84 -32.91
CA VAL A 400 8.39 -14.58 -32.26
C VAL A 400 7.50 -15.16 -33.36
N THR A 401 7.26 -16.47 -33.32
CA THR A 401 6.43 -17.17 -34.32
C THR A 401 5.77 -18.43 -33.75
N ASP A 402 4.59 -18.78 -34.28
CA ASP A 402 3.85 -19.99 -33.89
C ASP A 402 4.49 -21.30 -34.42
N SER A 403 5.38 -21.23 -35.41
CA SER A 403 5.97 -22.42 -36.04
C SER A 403 7.46 -22.29 -36.30
N PHE A 404 8.26 -23.31 -35.96
CA PHE A 404 9.70 -23.38 -36.27
C PHE A 404 10.02 -23.79 -37.72
N TYR A 405 9.00 -23.99 -38.56
CA TYR A 405 9.22 -24.35 -39.96
C TYR A 405 9.35 -23.08 -40.79
N TYR A 406 10.55 -22.84 -41.31
CA TYR A 406 10.76 -21.90 -42.41
C TYR A 406 9.80 -22.25 -43.55
N GLN A 407 8.97 -21.30 -43.97
CA GLN A 407 8.37 -21.33 -45.32
C GLN A 407 9.38 -20.78 -46.32
#